data_AF-A0AB35HRP4-F1
#
_entry.id   AF-A0AB35HRP4-F1
#
_cell.length_a   1.000
_cell.length_b   1.000
_cell.length_c   1.000
_cell.angle_alpha   90.00
_cell.angle_beta   90.00
_cell.angle_gamma   90.00
#
_symmetry.space_group_name_H-M   'P 1'
#
loop_
_entity.id
_entity.type
_entity.pdbx_description
1 polymer ?
#
loop_
_entity_poly.entity_id
_entity_poly.type
_entity_poly.pdbx_seq_one_letter_code
_entity_poly.pdbx_strand_id
1 'polypeptide(L)' 'MNKKFQQQWYSLGEGSEKLGYARGYLSQWLRRYEGEIPEGVIYKTRNSKLINDEGLKWIKKQTKKKDVLVNNSLFTRINT' A
#
# COMPACT_ATOMS: atom_id res chain seq x y z
N MET A 1 -30.19 -4.98 -1.14
CA MET A 1 -29.37 -3.77 -1.38
C MET A 1 -28.10 -4.17 -2.14
N ASN A 2 -28.02 -3.87 -3.44
CA ASN A 2 -26.80 -4.11 -4.22
C ASN A 2 -25.81 -2.96 -3.93
N LYS A 3 -24.85 -3.18 -3.03
CA LYS A 3 -23.70 -2.28 -2.87
C LYS A 3 -22.85 -2.41 -4.14
N LYS A 4 -23.15 -1.62 -5.17
CA LYS A 4 -22.18 -1.33 -6.23
C LYS A 4 -20.99 -0.68 -5.51
N PHE A 5 -19.93 -1.45 -5.26
CA PHE A 5 -18.65 -0.89 -4.84
C PHE A 5 -18.18 -0.04 -6.01
N GLN A 6 -18.60 1.22 -6.07
CA GLN A 6 -17.95 2.20 -6.92
C GLN A 6 -16.49 2.21 -6.44
N GLN A 7 -15.58 1.70 -7.25
CA GLN A 7 -14.16 1.77 -6.95
C GLN A 7 -13.81 3.26 -6.84
N GLN A 8 -13.63 3.73 -5.61
CA GLN A 8 -13.24 5.10 -5.36
C GLN A 8 -11.73 5.19 -5.55
N TRP A 9 -11.33 6.21 -6.30
CA TRP A 9 -9.94 6.54 -6.55
C TRP A 9 -9.53 7.68 -5.63
N TYR A 10 -8.41 7.50 -4.95
CA TYR A 10 -7.86 8.50 -4.04
C TYR A 10 -6.47 8.90 -4.50
N SER A 11 -6.07 10.14 -4.19
CA SER A 11 -4.66 10.49 -4.27
C SER A 11 -3.82 9.63 -3.33
N LEU A 12 -2.51 9.51 -3.60
CA LEU A 12 -1.61 8.80 -2.68
C LEU A 12 -1.59 9.43 -1.27
N GLY A 13 -1.86 10.74 -1.18
CA GLY A 13 -1.96 11.44 0.10
C GLY A 13 -3.16 10.97 0.91
N GLU A 14 -4.35 11.07 0.32
CA GLU A 14 -5.60 10.61 0.95
C GLU A 14 -5.56 9.10 1.27
N GLY A 15 -4.97 8.31 0.37
CA GLY A 15 -4.75 6.89 0.61
C GLY A 15 -3.85 6.61 1.81
N SER A 16 -2.81 7.43 2.01
CA SER A 16 -1.91 7.30 3.17
C SER A 16 -2.64 7.61 4.47
N GLU A 17 -3.43 8.68 4.49
CA GLU A 17 -4.24 9.09 5.64
C GLU A 17 -5.29 8.03 5.99
N LYS A 18 -5.97 7.45 4.98
CA LYS A 18 -6.90 6.32 5.16
C LYS A 18 -6.26 5.08 5.75
N LEU A 19 -4.96 4.88 5.54
CA LEU A 19 -4.20 3.79 6.14
C LEU A 19 -3.69 4.12 7.55
N GLY A 20 -3.86 5.36 8.03
CA GLY A 20 -3.35 5.83 9.31
C GLY A 20 -1.89 6.28 9.27
N TYR A 21 -1.36 6.60 8.10
CA TYR A 21 0.02 7.06 7.91
C TYR A 21 0.09 8.52 7.47
N ALA A 22 1.29 9.11 7.60
CA ALA A 22 1.58 10.43 7.06
C ALA A 22 1.38 10.47 5.53
N ARG A 23 0.94 11.62 5.01
CA ARG A 23 0.57 11.86 3.61
C ARG A 23 1.58 11.35 2.56
N GLY A 24 2.88 11.35 2.88
CA GLY A 24 3.95 10.89 1.99
C GLY A 24 4.17 9.37 1.93
N TYR A 25 3.51 8.60 2.80
CA TYR A 25 3.79 7.17 3.00
C TYR A 25 3.64 6.36 1.71
N LEU A 26 2.48 6.45 1.04
CA LEU A 26 2.23 5.66 -0.17
C LEU A 26 3.15 6.04 -1.32
N SER A 27 3.52 7.33 -1.47
CA SER A 27 4.49 7.74 -2.49
C SER A 27 5.84 7.05 -2.29
N GLN A 28 6.34 7.02 -1.05
CA GLN A 28 7.60 6.38 -0.71
C GLN A 28 7.51 4.86 -0.82
N TRP A 29 6.38 4.28 -0.40
CA TRP A 29 6.14 2.84 -0.48
C TRP A 29 6.14 2.36 -1.94
N LEU A 30 5.39 3.05 -2.81
CA LEU A 30 5.32 2.72 -4.24
C LEU A 30 6.68 2.86 -4.92
N ARG A 31 7.51 3.84 -4.54
CA ARG A 31 8.87 3.98 -5.07
C ARG A 31 9.77 2.79 -4.74
N ARG A 32 9.56 2.14 -3.58
CA ARG A 32 10.36 1.00 -3.12
C ARG A 32 9.89 -0.34 -3.72
N TYR A 33 8.62 -0.43 -4.11
CA TYR A 33 7.97 -1.68 -4.49
C TYR A 33 7.18 -1.55 -5.80
N GLU A 34 7.63 -0.70 -6.73
CA GLU A 34 6.88 -0.36 -7.95
C GLU A 34 6.54 -1.59 -8.82
N GLY A 35 7.38 -2.62 -8.80
CA GLY A 35 7.16 -3.86 -9.55
C GLY A 35 6.33 -4.94 -8.83
N GLU A 36 5.96 -4.74 -7.55
CA GLU A 36 5.19 -5.73 -6.79
C GLU A 36 3.68 -5.45 -6.80
N ILE A 37 3.26 -4.29 -7.31
CA ILE A 37 1.87 -3.82 -7.20
C ILE A 37 1.02 -4.48 -8.29
N PRO A 38 -0.16 -5.03 -7.94
CA PRO A 38 -1.09 -5.59 -8.92
C PRO A 38 -1.51 -4.55 -9.96
N GLU A 39 -1.68 -4.98 -11.21
CA GLU A 39 -2.26 -4.13 -12.24
C GLU A 39 -3.72 -3.74 -11.89
N GLY A 40 -4.14 -2.55 -12.30
CA GLY A 40 -5.51 -2.06 -12.09
C GLY A 40 -5.83 -1.49 -10.71
N VAL A 41 -4.91 -1.53 -9.73
CA VAL A 41 -5.11 -0.89 -8.41
C VAL A 41 -4.48 0.50 -8.29
N ILE A 42 -3.52 0.81 -9.16
CA ILE A 42 -2.91 2.12 -9.33
C ILE A 42 -3.33 2.67 -10.69
N TYR A 43 -3.78 3.90 -10.71
CA TYR A 43 -4.03 4.64 -11.95
C TYR A 43 -3.06 5.81 -12.04
N LYS A 44 -2.27 5.85 -13.11
CA LYS A 44 -1.32 6.94 -13.38
C LYS A 44 -2.00 7.98 -14.27
N THR A 45 -2.13 9.19 -13.75
CA THR A 45 -2.50 10.37 -14.55
C THR A 45 -1.24 11.06 -15.07
N ARG A 46 -1.39 12.15 -15.83
CA ARG A 46 -0.25 12.90 -16.39
C ARG A 46 0.73 13.39 -15.32
N ASN A 47 0.21 13.84 -14.17
CA ASN A 47 1.01 14.49 -13.12
C ASN A 47 0.92 13.79 -11.75
N SER A 48 0.06 12.78 -11.60
CA SER A 48 -0.24 12.17 -10.30
C SER A 48 -0.49 10.67 -10.42
N LYS A 49 -0.42 9.96 -9.29
CA LYS A 49 -0.88 8.57 -9.17
C LYS A 49 -2.08 8.54 -8.23
N LEU A 50 -3.07 7.73 -8.59
CA LEU A 50 -4.25 7.44 -7.79
C LEU A 50 -4.23 5.97 -7.38
N ILE A 51 -4.87 5.66 -6.25
CA ILE A 51 -5.00 4.32 -5.71
C ILE A 51 -6.46 4.06 -5.35
N ASN A 52 -6.95 2.85 -5.65
CA ASN A 52 -8.30 2.45 -5.28
C ASN A 52 -8.35 1.72 -3.93
N ASP A 53 -9.55 1.43 -3.44
CA ASP A 53 -9.75 0.71 -2.17
C ASP A 53 -9.05 -0.66 -2.13
N GLU A 54 -8.98 -1.37 -3.27
CA GLU A 54 -8.31 -2.67 -3.38
C GLU A 54 -6.79 -2.53 -3.22
N GLY A 55 -6.20 -1.50 -3.83
CA GLY A 55 -4.79 -1.16 -3.67
C GLY A 55 -4.44 -0.85 -2.22
N LEU A 56 -5.27 -0.07 -1.53
CA LEU A 56 -5.08 0.23 -0.10
C LEU A 56 -5.11 -1.04 0.76
N LYS A 57 -6.10 -1.92 0.55
CA LYS A 57 -6.20 -3.21 1.26
C LYS A 57 -4.98 -4.10 0.99
N TRP A 58 -4.52 -4.16 -0.26
CA TRP A 58 -3.37 -4.95 -0.65
C TRP A 58 -2.08 -4.43 0.01
N ILE A 59 -1.82 -3.11 -0.04
CA ILE A 59 -0.65 -2.50 0.61
C ILE A 59 -0.66 -2.73 2.13
N LYS A 60 -1.83 -2.63 2.77
CA LYS A 60 -1.98 -2.92 4.21
C LYS A 60 -1.58 -4.38 4.52
N LYS A 61 -2.01 -5.33 3.69
CA LYS A 61 -1.66 -6.75 3.83
C LYS A 61 -0.17 -7.00 3.61
N GLN A 62 0.43 -6.37 2.59
CA GLN A 62 1.86 -6.51 2.31
C GLN A 62 2.74 -5.91 3.40
N THR A 63 2.38 -4.74 3.92
CA THR A 63 3.11 -4.09 5.01
C THR A 63 3.13 -5.00 6.24
N LYS A 64 1.99 -5.59 6.63
CA LYS A 64 1.91 -6.56 7.74
C LYS A 64 2.81 -7.79 7.50
N LYS A 65 2.87 -8.30 6.26
CA LYS A 65 3.70 -9.46 5.92
C LYS A 65 5.20 -9.14 5.97
N LYS A 66 5.61 -7.97 5.44
CA LYS A 66 7.02 -7.54 5.47
C LYS A 66 7.48 -7.22 6.89
N ASP A 67 6.63 -6.65 7.73
CA ASP A 67 6.94 -6.38 9.14
C ASP A 67 7.18 -7.66 9.96
N VAL A 68 6.37 -8.71 9.73
CA VAL A 68 6.58 -10.04 10.32
C VAL A 68 7.91 -10.66 9.88
N LEU A 69 8.29 -10.50 8.60
CA LEU A 69 9.56 -11.01 8.07
C LEU A 69 10.78 -10.29 8.66
N VAL A 70 10.70 -8.96 8.85
CA VAL A 70 11.79 -8.18 9.47
C VAL A 70 12.00 -8.65 10.91
N ASN A 71 10.93 -8.84 11.68
CA ASN A 71 11.02 -9.31 13.06
C ASN A 71 11.58 -10.74 13.18
N ASN A 72 11.22 -11.65 12.28
CA ASN A 72 11.79 -13.00 12.28
C ASN A 72 13.29 -13.02 11.95
N SER A 73 13.75 -12.13 11.06
CA SER A 73 15.17 -12.02 10.70
C SER A 73 16.05 -11.46 11.83
N LEU A 74 15.46 -10.68 12.74
CA LEU A 74 16.10 -10.22 13.96
C LEU A 74 16.13 -11.34 15.01
N PHE A 75 15.05 -12.13 15.14
CA PHE A 75 14.97 -13.22 16.11
C PHE A 75 15.96 -14.36 15.84
N THR A 76 16.28 -14.64 14.57
CA THR A 76 17.27 -15.66 14.20
C THR A 76 18.72 -15.22 14.41
N ARG A 77 18.99 -13.91 14.51
CA ARG A 77 20.35 -13.38 14.73
C ARG A 77 20.79 -13.33 16.19
N ILE A 78 19.86 -13.43 17.13
CA ILE A 78 20.17 -13.39 18.57
C ILE A 78 20.53 -14.80 19.10
N ASN A 79 20.23 -15.86 18.34
CA ASN A 79 20.40 -17.26 18.75
C ASN A 79 21.50 -18.02 17.97
N THR A 80 22.49 -17.31 17.42
CA THR A 80 23.73 -17.87 16.83
C THR A 80 24.92 -17.15 17.42
#